data_AF-A0A349ZYS9-F1
#
_entry.id   AF-A0A349ZYS9-F1
#
_cell.length_a   1.000
_cell.length_b   1.000
_cell.length_c   1.000
_cell.angle_alpha   90.00
_cell.angle_beta   90.00
_cell.angle_gamma   90.00
#
_symmetry.space_group_name_H-M   'P 1'
#
loop_
_entity.id
_entity.type
_entity.pdbx_description
1 polymer ?
#
loop_
_entity_poly.entity_id
_entity_poly.type
_entity_poly.pdbx_seq_one_letter_code
_entity_poly.pdbx_strand_id
1 'polypeptide(L)'
;MNRSFWMKFALVNFCIVAVLGVIMRYKILFSLPWLDQKHLQDAHSHFAFYGWITTAIYILLTDYLRKTMPNVAMKKYRALIIVNVISAFAMLATFIYGGYFWASIAASTAALLCSFVFAGVFYKDTAGLRDASKIWFRSALFFAVISSLGVFNLAYMKMTGTVSQSMYLASEYYFLHFQYNGFF
;
A
#
# COMPACT_ATOMS: atom_id res chain seq x y z
N MET A 1 19.91 -6.13 3.80
CA MET A 1 19.21 -5.74 2.56
C MET A 1 19.98 -4.59 1.91
N ASN A 2 20.26 -4.63 0.60
CA ASN A 2 21.02 -3.56 -0.07
C ASN A 2 20.10 -2.32 -0.26
N ARG A 3 20.21 -1.32 0.63
CA ARG A 3 19.35 -0.13 0.63
C ARG A 3 19.31 0.57 -0.73
N SER A 4 20.45 0.75 -1.38
CA SER A 4 20.54 1.47 -2.66
C SER A 4 19.70 0.80 -3.75
N PHE A 5 19.82 -0.52 -3.87
CA PHE A 5 19.02 -1.30 -4.82
C PHE A 5 17.51 -1.13 -4.58
N TRP A 6 17.07 -1.30 -3.32
CA TRP A 6 15.64 -1.25 -2.99
C TRP A 6 15.04 0.15 -3.13
N MET A 7 15.80 1.22 -2.84
CA MET A 7 15.35 2.58 -3.09
C MET A 7 15.26 2.91 -4.58
N LYS A 8 16.22 2.45 -5.40
CA LYS A 8 16.12 2.56 -6.86
C LYS A 8 14.91 1.81 -7.40
N PHE A 9 14.62 0.64 -6.84
CA PHE A 9 13.42 -0.13 -7.18
C PHE A 9 12.13 0.63 -6.83
N ALA A 10 12.05 1.24 -5.64
CA ALA A 10 10.90 2.08 -5.28
C ALA A 10 10.75 3.29 -6.22
N LEU A 11 11.86 3.88 -6.70
CA LEU A 11 11.83 4.95 -7.70
C LEU A 11 11.30 4.46 -9.06
N VAL A 12 11.68 3.25 -9.49
CA VAL A 12 11.09 2.64 -10.70
C VAL A 12 9.58 2.45 -10.52
N ASN A 13 9.12 2.02 -9.34
CA ASN A 13 7.69 1.90 -9.06
C ASN A 13 6.98 3.26 -9.13
N PHE A 14 7.61 4.34 -8.65
CA PHE A 14 7.09 5.70 -8.84
C PHE A 14 6.96 6.08 -10.31
N CYS A 15 7.94 5.74 -11.15
CA CYS A 15 7.86 5.98 -12.59
C CYS A 15 6.68 5.22 -13.23
N ILE A 16 6.43 3.97 -12.82
CA ILE A 16 5.25 3.21 -13.27
C ILE A 16 3.96 3.94 -12.86
N VAL A 17 3.84 4.39 -11.62
CA VAL A 17 2.69 5.19 -11.15
C VAL A 17 2.48 6.42 -12.02
N ALA A 18 3.54 7.19 -12.28
CA ALA A 18 3.50 8.39 -13.11
C ALA A 18 3.03 8.08 -14.55
N VAL A 19 3.56 7.02 -15.17
CA VAL A 19 3.14 6.58 -16.51
C VAL A 19 1.66 6.21 -16.54
N LEU A 20 1.16 5.44 -15.58
CA LEU A 20 -0.27 5.12 -15.50
C LEU A 20 -1.12 6.37 -15.33
N GLY A 21 -0.65 7.35 -14.54
CA GLY A 21 -1.29 8.65 -14.39
C GLY A 21 -1.38 9.45 -15.69
N VAL A 22 -0.30 9.47 -16.47
CA VAL A 22 -0.27 10.10 -17.80
C VAL A 22 -1.23 9.38 -18.76
N ILE A 23 -1.26 8.05 -18.77
CA ILE A 23 -2.20 7.28 -19.61
C ILE A 23 -3.65 7.62 -19.24
N MET A 24 -3.99 7.70 -17.95
CA MET A 24 -5.34 8.09 -17.53
C MET A 24 -5.73 9.49 -18.03
N ARG A 25 -4.79 10.45 -18.04
CA ARG A 25 -5.02 11.81 -18.55
C ARG A 25 -5.12 11.84 -20.08
N TYR A 26 -4.28 11.09 -20.77
CA TYR A 26 -4.34 10.91 -22.22
C TYR A 26 -5.73 10.43 -22.67
N LYS A 27 -6.29 9.45 -21.95
CA LYS A 27 -7.62 8.87 -22.24
C LYS A 27 -8.80 9.83 -22.10
N ILE A 28 -8.61 11.00 -21.47
CA ILE A 28 -9.65 12.05 -21.41
C ILE A 28 -9.79 12.73 -22.78
N LEU A 29 -8.69 12.86 -23.53
CA LEU A 29 -8.64 13.58 -24.81
C LEU A 29 -8.67 12.64 -26.02
N PHE A 30 -8.16 11.42 -25.88
CA PHE A 30 -7.99 10.48 -26.99
C PHE A 30 -8.57 9.10 -26.65
N SER A 31 -9.12 8.41 -27.65
CA SER A 31 -9.68 7.08 -27.47
C SER A 31 -8.59 6.03 -27.25
N LEU A 32 -8.79 5.16 -26.26
CA LEU A 32 -7.95 3.98 -25.99
C LEU A 32 -8.86 2.84 -25.52
N PRO A 33 -9.62 2.20 -26.43
CA PRO A 33 -10.76 1.35 -26.10
C PRO A 33 -10.37 0.02 -25.45
N TRP A 34 -9.16 -0.48 -25.65
CA TRP A 34 -8.66 -1.73 -25.06
C TRP A 34 -8.22 -1.60 -23.60
N LEU A 35 -8.31 -0.40 -23.02
CA LEU A 35 -7.92 -0.17 -21.64
C LEU A 35 -9.06 0.53 -20.91
N ASP A 36 -9.71 -0.15 -19.96
CA ASP A 36 -10.81 0.45 -19.21
C ASP A 36 -10.30 1.55 -18.25
N GLN A 37 -11.04 2.66 -18.13
CA GLN A 37 -10.61 3.81 -17.33
C GLN A 37 -10.65 3.51 -15.84
N LYS A 38 -11.70 2.83 -15.38
CA LYS A 38 -11.89 2.52 -13.97
C LYS A 38 -10.87 1.47 -13.52
N HIS A 39 -10.64 0.45 -14.35
CA HIS A 39 -9.61 -0.56 -14.15
C HIS A 39 -8.21 0.07 -14.02
N LEU A 40 -7.87 1.00 -14.91
CA LEU A 40 -6.59 1.71 -14.85
C LEU A 40 -6.48 2.58 -13.59
N GLN A 41 -7.57 3.25 -13.17
CA GLN A 41 -7.60 4.04 -11.95
C GLN A 41 -7.41 3.19 -10.69
N ASP A 42 -8.04 2.03 -10.62
CA ASP A 42 -7.89 1.10 -9.50
C ASP A 42 -6.47 0.55 -9.46
N ALA A 43 -5.92 0.16 -10.62
CA ALA A 43 -4.54 -0.30 -10.74
C ALA A 43 -3.53 0.79 -10.33
N HIS A 44 -3.70 2.01 -10.81
CA HIS A 44 -2.84 3.15 -10.49
C HIS A 44 -2.84 3.47 -9.00
N SER A 45 -4.02 3.62 -8.40
CA SER A 45 -4.15 3.98 -6.98
C SER A 45 -3.58 2.89 -6.06
N HIS A 46 -3.89 1.61 -6.31
CA HIS A 46 -3.40 0.52 -5.47
C HIS A 46 -1.88 0.33 -5.61
N PHE A 47 -1.35 0.46 -6.84
CA PHE A 47 0.08 0.39 -7.06
C PHE A 47 0.82 1.61 -6.50
N ALA A 48 0.24 2.80 -6.54
CA ALA A 48 0.80 3.99 -5.91
C ALA A 48 0.94 3.81 -4.40
N PHE A 49 -0.10 3.33 -3.73
CA PHE A 49 -0.11 3.12 -2.28
C PHE A 49 0.80 1.98 -1.86
N TYR A 50 0.61 0.78 -2.39
CA TYR A 50 1.33 -0.42 -1.93
C TYR A 50 2.68 -0.60 -2.66
N GLY A 51 2.68 -0.48 -3.98
CA GLY A 51 3.85 -0.72 -4.82
C GLY A 51 4.93 0.35 -4.68
N TRP A 52 4.54 1.61 -4.54
CA TRP A 52 5.49 2.71 -4.40
C TRP A 52 5.67 3.17 -2.94
N ILE A 53 4.75 3.96 -2.39
CA ILE A 53 5.02 4.72 -1.15
C ILE A 53 5.15 3.81 0.07
N THR A 54 4.28 2.81 0.25
CA THR A 54 4.39 1.83 1.34
C THR A 54 5.71 1.05 1.24
N THR A 55 6.10 0.64 0.03
CA THR A 55 7.37 -0.05 -0.20
C THR A 55 8.55 0.82 0.21
N ALA A 56 8.56 2.10 -0.18
CA ALA A 56 9.61 3.05 0.21
C ALA A 56 9.68 3.22 1.74
N ILE A 57 8.53 3.41 2.40
CA ILE A 57 8.44 3.54 3.85
C ILE A 57 8.97 2.28 4.54
N TYR A 58 8.57 1.08 4.11
CA TYR A 58 9.05 -0.18 4.70
C TYR A 58 10.56 -0.36 4.55
N ILE A 59 11.13 0.03 3.41
CA ILE A 59 12.58 0.00 3.19
C ILE A 59 13.27 0.95 4.17
N LEU A 60 12.76 2.17 4.34
CA LEU A 60 13.33 3.18 5.23
C LEU A 60 13.22 2.78 6.71
N LEU A 61 12.06 2.26 7.13
CA LEU A 61 11.86 1.72 8.48
C LEU A 61 12.80 0.54 8.76
N THR A 62 12.98 -0.34 7.79
CA THR A 62 13.92 -1.48 7.91
C THR A 62 15.38 -1.01 7.96
N ASP A 63 15.75 0.03 7.22
CA ASP A 63 17.09 0.64 7.29
C ASP A 63 17.33 1.31 8.64
N TYR A 64 16.32 2.00 9.19
CA TYR A 64 16.35 2.55 10.54
C TYR A 64 16.60 1.45 11.57
N LEU A 65 15.81 0.38 11.58
CA LEU A 65 15.98 -0.73 12.51
C LEU A 65 17.36 -1.37 12.40
N ARG A 66 17.89 -1.51 11.18
CA ARG A 66 19.23 -2.06 10.95
C ARG A 66 20.31 -1.22 11.63
N LYS A 67 20.17 0.10 11.63
CA LYS A 67 21.15 1.03 12.22
C LYS A 67 21.01 1.12 13.73
N THR A 68 19.80 1.09 14.25
CA THR A 68 19.52 1.28 15.68
C THR A 68 19.53 -0.03 16.47
N MET A 69 19.29 -1.17 15.82
CA MET A 69 19.12 -2.48 16.46
C MET A 69 19.85 -3.60 15.68
N PRO A 70 21.17 -3.79 15.89
CA PRO A 70 21.97 -4.73 15.10
C PRO A 70 21.54 -6.21 15.25
N ASN A 71 20.90 -6.57 16.37
CA ASN A 71 20.46 -7.94 16.65
C ASN A 71 19.07 -8.29 16.09
N VAL A 72 18.36 -7.34 15.47
CA VAL A 72 17.03 -7.60 14.92
C VAL A 72 17.13 -8.47 13.67
N ALA A 73 16.31 -9.52 13.60
CA ALA A 73 16.31 -10.47 12.49
C ALA A 73 15.75 -9.84 11.20
N MET A 74 16.63 -9.27 10.36
CA MET A 74 16.24 -8.54 9.13
C MET A 74 15.57 -9.40 8.06
N LYS A 75 15.68 -10.74 8.14
CA LYS A 75 15.10 -11.67 7.15
C LYS A 75 13.57 -11.55 7.07
N LYS A 76 12.90 -11.33 8.21
CA LYS A 76 11.43 -11.19 8.27
C LYS A 76 10.94 -9.91 7.58
N TYR A 77 11.60 -8.78 7.81
CA TYR A 77 11.27 -7.51 7.15
C TYR A 77 11.47 -7.60 5.63
N ARG A 78 12.57 -8.23 5.20
CA ARG A 78 12.80 -8.48 3.77
C ARG A 78 11.69 -9.33 3.16
N ALA A 79 11.25 -10.39 3.85
CA ALA A 79 10.15 -11.22 3.38
C ALA A 79 8.84 -10.43 3.25
N LEU A 80 8.50 -9.61 4.25
CA LEU A 80 7.30 -8.76 4.22
C LEU A 80 7.35 -7.73 3.09
N ILE A 81 8.49 -7.09 2.85
CA ILE A 81 8.66 -6.17 1.71
C ILE A 81 8.45 -6.90 0.39
N ILE A 82 9.01 -8.11 0.24
CA ILE A 82 8.82 -8.93 -0.97
C ILE A 82 7.34 -9.30 -1.16
N VAL A 83 6.66 -9.72 -0.09
CA VAL A 83 5.22 -10.01 -0.15
C VAL A 83 4.42 -8.78 -0.58
N ASN A 84 4.68 -7.61 0.01
CA ASN A 84 4.01 -6.37 -0.36
C ASN A 84 4.24 -6.02 -1.85
N VAL A 85 5.48 -6.14 -2.33
CA VAL A 85 5.83 -5.88 -3.74
C VAL A 85 5.13 -6.87 -4.67
N ILE A 86 5.19 -8.16 -4.39
CA ILE A 86 4.54 -9.18 -5.21
C ILE A 86 3.03 -8.93 -5.26
N SER A 87 2.40 -8.67 -4.11
CA SER A 87 0.98 -8.33 -4.04
C SER A 87 0.65 -7.07 -4.83
N ALA A 88 1.50 -6.03 -4.77
CA ALA A 88 1.30 -4.80 -5.53
C ALA A 88 1.39 -5.01 -7.06
N PHE A 89 2.38 -5.77 -7.54
CA PHE A 89 2.48 -6.10 -8.96
C PHE A 89 1.35 -7.02 -9.43
N ALA A 90 0.91 -7.95 -8.58
CA ALA A 90 -0.28 -8.77 -8.85
C ALA A 90 -1.54 -7.90 -8.96
N MET A 91 -1.74 -6.95 -8.04
CA MET A 91 -2.82 -5.95 -8.12
C MET A 91 -2.73 -5.15 -9.43
N LEU A 92 -1.55 -4.62 -9.77
CA LEU A 92 -1.35 -3.85 -11.00
C LEU A 92 -1.81 -4.62 -12.24
N ALA A 93 -1.36 -5.87 -12.40
CA ALA A 93 -1.72 -6.69 -13.55
C ALA A 93 -3.22 -7.07 -13.55
N THR A 94 -3.73 -7.51 -12.40
CA THR A 94 -5.13 -7.99 -12.30
C THR A 94 -6.15 -6.86 -12.42
N PHE A 95 -5.91 -5.69 -11.82
CA PHE A 95 -6.80 -4.54 -11.97
C PHE A 95 -6.84 -4.05 -13.41
N ILE A 96 -5.69 -3.94 -14.10
CA ILE A 96 -5.66 -3.58 -15.54
C ILE A 96 -6.46 -4.60 -16.37
N TYR A 97 -6.30 -5.90 -16.07
CA TYR A 97 -6.98 -6.97 -16.80
C TYR A 97 -8.49 -6.97 -16.63
N GLY A 98 -8.99 -6.87 -15.39
CA GLY A 98 -10.40 -7.16 -15.10
C GLY A 98 -11.00 -6.41 -13.91
N GLY A 99 -10.35 -5.36 -13.42
CA GLY A 99 -10.88 -4.56 -12.33
C GLY A 99 -11.04 -5.37 -11.04
N TYR A 100 -12.19 -5.22 -10.38
CA TYR A 100 -12.52 -5.95 -9.14
C TYR A 100 -13.07 -7.34 -9.43
N PHE A 101 -12.24 -8.37 -9.25
CA PHE A 101 -12.63 -9.78 -9.25
C PHE A 101 -11.77 -10.56 -8.25
N TRP A 102 -11.98 -11.88 -8.14
CA TRP A 102 -11.36 -12.69 -7.09
C TRP A 102 -9.83 -12.53 -6.99
N ALA A 103 -9.10 -12.40 -8.11
CA ALA A 103 -7.64 -12.32 -8.08
C ALA A 103 -7.13 -10.96 -7.60
N SER A 104 -7.73 -9.85 -8.05
CA SER A 104 -7.38 -8.52 -7.55
C SER A 104 -7.75 -8.36 -6.09
N ILE A 105 -8.90 -8.91 -5.66
CA ILE A 105 -9.31 -8.95 -4.25
C ILE A 105 -8.31 -9.76 -3.40
N ALA A 106 -7.87 -10.93 -3.87
CA ALA A 106 -6.89 -11.76 -3.18
C ALA A 106 -5.54 -11.03 -3.02
N ALA A 107 -5.06 -10.38 -4.09
CA ALA A 107 -3.81 -9.61 -4.06
C ALA A 107 -3.91 -8.40 -3.10
N SER A 108 -5.00 -7.64 -3.15
CA SER A 108 -5.26 -6.53 -2.22
C SER A 108 -5.34 -6.99 -0.77
N THR A 109 -5.99 -8.13 -0.53
CA THR A 109 -6.11 -8.72 0.80
C THR A 109 -4.74 -9.16 1.33
N ALA A 110 -3.91 -9.78 0.49
CA ALA A 110 -2.55 -10.16 0.85
C ALA A 110 -1.68 -8.94 1.21
N ALA A 111 -1.79 -7.84 0.45
CA ALA A 111 -1.09 -6.59 0.75
C ALA A 111 -1.58 -5.97 2.08
N LEU A 112 -2.89 -5.97 2.33
CA LEU A 112 -3.49 -5.47 3.57
C LEU A 112 -3.07 -6.30 4.80
N LEU A 113 -3.12 -7.62 4.71
CA LEU A 113 -2.65 -8.48 5.81
C LEU A 113 -1.15 -8.32 6.03
N CYS A 114 -0.36 -8.16 4.97
CA CYS A 114 1.06 -7.86 5.08
C CYS A 114 1.32 -6.57 5.87
N SER A 115 0.46 -5.56 5.73
CA SER A 115 0.62 -4.30 6.48
C SER A 115 0.37 -4.48 7.98
N PHE A 116 -0.63 -5.28 8.36
CA PHE A 116 -0.88 -5.62 9.76
C PHE A 116 0.26 -6.42 10.37
N VAL A 117 0.78 -7.42 9.64
CA VAL A 117 1.92 -8.21 10.10
C VAL A 117 3.17 -7.35 10.22
N PHE A 118 3.43 -6.46 9.26
CA PHE A 118 4.55 -5.52 9.33
C PHE A 118 4.44 -4.62 10.56
N ALA A 119 3.27 -4.03 10.80
CA ALA A 119 3.01 -3.22 11.98
C ALA A 119 3.24 -4.00 13.28
N GLY A 120 2.65 -5.19 13.42
CA GLY A 120 2.80 -6.02 14.62
C GLY A 120 4.25 -6.44 14.89
N VAL A 121 4.98 -6.84 13.85
CA VAL A 121 6.41 -7.21 13.96
C VAL A 121 7.25 -5.98 14.35
N PHE A 122 7.01 -4.82 13.73
CA PHE A 122 7.72 -3.58 14.04
C PHE A 122 7.48 -3.13 15.48
N TYR A 123 6.23 -3.18 15.95
CA TYR A 123 5.88 -2.88 17.33
C TYR A 123 6.55 -3.82 18.33
N LYS A 124 6.57 -5.13 18.04
CA LYS A 124 7.23 -6.10 18.92
C LYS A 124 8.73 -5.84 19.03
N ASP A 125 9.41 -5.64 17.90
CA ASP A 125 10.87 -5.46 17.90
C ASP A 125 11.30 -4.13 18.54
N THR A 126 10.52 -3.06 18.37
CA THR A 126 10.87 -1.73 18.89
C THR A 126 10.49 -1.50 20.35
N ALA A 127 9.93 -2.50 21.06
CA ALA A 127 9.38 -2.33 22.41
C ALA A 127 10.42 -1.81 23.42
N GLY A 128 11.65 -2.33 23.35
CA GLY A 128 12.77 -1.92 24.20
C GLY A 128 13.60 -0.76 23.65
N LEU A 129 13.33 -0.26 22.44
CA LEU A 129 14.13 0.78 21.81
C LEU A 129 13.90 2.12 22.53
N ARG A 130 14.95 2.86 22.90
CA ARG A 130 14.83 4.16 23.60
C ARG A 130 14.93 5.39 22.71
N ASP A 131 14.95 5.19 21.39
CA ASP A 131 15.01 6.27 20.41
C ASP A 131 13.66 7.02 20.29
N ALA A 132 13.71 8.36 20.23
CA ALA A 132 12.51 9.19 20.16
C ALA A 132 11.74 9.02 18.83
N SER A 133 12.46 8.76 17.73
CA SER A 133 11.87 8.59 16.38
C SER A 133 10.93 7.38 16.32
N LYS A 134 11.11 6.40 17.21
CA LYS A 134 10.25 5.20 17.28
C LYS A 134 8.77 5.54 17.41
N ILE A 135 8.44 6.64 18.10
CA ILE A 135 7.06 7.05 18.37
C ILE A 135 6.38 7.40 17.05
N TRP A 136 7.04 8.22 16.23
CA TRP A 136 6.56 8.62 14.91
C TRP A 136 6.34 7.41 13.99
N PHE A 137 7.29 6.48 13.96
CA PHE A 137 7.18 5.27 13.12
C PHE A 137 6.06 4.34 13.57
N ARG A 138 5.87 4.18 14.89
CA ARG A 138 4.74 3.42 15.43
C ARG A 138 3.42 4.09 15.11
N SER A 139 3.30 5.40 15.35
CA SER A 139 2.10 6.17 15.02
C SER A 139 1.75 6.06 13.54
N ALA A 140 2.73 6.17 12.64
CA ALA A 140 2.52 6.01 11.21
C ALA A 140 1.93 4.63 10.87
N LEU A 141 2.50 3.57 11.41
CA LEU A 141 2.00 2.20 11.22
C LEU A 141 0.63 1.98 11.88
N PHE A 142 0.36 2.60 13.03
CA PHE A 142 -0.95 2.56 13.67
C PHE A 142 -2.02 3.19 12.78
N PHE A 143 -1.76 4.37 12.21
CA PHE A 143 -2.70 5.01 11.29
C PHE A 143 -2.88 4.21 10.00
N ALA A 144 -1.83 3.54 9.51
CA ALA A 144 -1.96 2.59 8.41
C ALA A 144 -2.94 1.46 8.74
N VAL A 145 -2.86 0.88 9.95
CA VAL A 145 -3.80 -0.16 10.40
C VAL A 145 -5.21 0.41 10.55
N ILE A 146 -5.38 1.51 11.26
CA ILE A 146 -6.70 2.11 11.51
C ILE A 146 -7.39 2.53 10.21
N SER A 147 -6.65 3.02 9.21
CA SER A 147 -7.22 3.38 7.90
C SER A 147 -7.99 2.23 7.24
N SER A 148 -7.63 0.96 7.52
CA SER A 148 -8.26 -0.21 6.93
C SER A 148 -9.73 -0.37 7.31
N LEU A 149 -10.20 0.29 8.38
CA LEU A 149 -11.62 0.29 8.75
C LEU A 149 -12.48 0.87 7.61
N GLY A 150 -11.96 1.87 6.89
CA GLY A 150 -12.62 2.38 5.68
C GLY A 150 -12.70 1.32 4.58
N VAL A 151 -11.62 0.56 4.35
CA VAL A 151 -11.59 -0.54 3.37
C VAL A 151 -12.54 -1.67 3.74
N PHE A 152 -12.60 -2.04 5.03
CA PHE A 152 -13.55 -3.06 5.50
C PHE A 152 -15.00 -2.63 5.33
N ASN A 153 -15.31 -1.35 5.57
CA ASN A 153 -16.66 -0.85 5.33
C ASN A 153 -17.00 -0.84 3.82
N LEU A 154 -16.05 -0.48 2.95
CA LEU A 154 -16.21 -0.58 1.49
C LEU A 154 -16.48 -2.03 1.05
N ALA A 155 -15.74 -2.99 1.60
CA ALA A 155 -15.95 -4.40 1.33
C ALA A 155 -17.32 -4.87 1.84
N TYR A 156 -17.71 -4.49 3.06
CA TYR A 156 -19.01 -4.78 3.65
C TYR A 156 -20.16 -4.29 2.75
N MET A 157 -20.14 -3.02 2.35
CA MET A 157 -21.18 -2.45 1.47
C MET A 157 -21.27 -3.17 0.13
N LYS A 158 -20.14 -3.58 -0.46
CA LYS A 158 -20.14 -4.37 -1.71
C LYS A 158 -20.73 -5.76 -1.52
N MET A 159 -20.46 -6.43 -0.39
CA MET A 159 -21.00 -7.77 -0.11
C MET A 159 -22.50 -7.75 0.18
N THR A 160 -23.00 -6.74 0.89
CA THR A 160 -24.42 -6.63 1.28
C THR A 160 -25.29 -5.98 0.21
N GLY A 161 -24.68 -5.39 -0.83
CA GLY A 161 -25.39 -4.63 -1.86
C GLY A 161 -25.96 -3.28 -1.38
N THR A 162 -25.67 -2.87 -0.14
CA THR A 162 -26.19 -1.63 0.48
C THR A 162 -25.25 -0.46 0.26
N VAL A 163 -24.92 -0.16 -1.01
CA VAL A 163 -23.99 0.93 -1.35
C VAL A 163 -24.72 2.27 -1.26
N SER A 164 -24.61 2.93 -0.10
CA SER A 164 -24.98 4.34 0.04
C SER A 164 -23.82 5.22 -0.43
N GLN A 165 -24.09 6.20 -1.29
CA GLN A 165 -23.07 7.12 -1.81
C GLN A 165 -22.35 7.88 -0.69
N SER A 166 -23.08 8.32 0.34
CA SER A 166 -22.48 9.05 1.47
C SER A 166 -21.53 8.15 2.28
N MET A 167 -21.93 6.91 2.54
CA MET A 167 -21.09 5.95 3.28
C MET A 167 -19.90 5.48 2.44
N TYR A 168 -20.08 5.32 1.14
CA TYR A 168 -18.99 5.02 0.20
C TYR A 168 -17.91 6.11 0.25
N LEU A 169 -18.30 7.37 0.04
CA LEU A 169 -17.38 8.51 0.08
C LEU A 169 -16.75 8.70 1.46
N ALA A 170 -17.54 8.56 2.54
CA ALA A 170 -17.01 8.65 3.90
C ALA A 170 -15.94 7.58 4.16
N SER A 171 -16.13 6.35 3.66
CA SER A 171 -15.18 5.26 3.84
C SER A 171 -13.90 5.45 3.03
N GLU A 172 -14.02 5.93 1.79
CA GLU A 172 -12.86 6.30 0.96
C GLU A 172 -12.07 7.45 1.59
N TYR A 173 -12.74 8.54 1.98
CA TYR A 173 -12.06 9.68 2.60
C TYR A 173 -11.46 9.35 3.96
N TYR A 174 -12.10 8.49 4.75
CA TYR A 174 -11.54 7.97 5.99
C TYR A 174 -10.22 7.24 5.73
N PHE A 175 -10.21 6.31 4.76
CA PHE A 175 -9.00 5.59 4.38
C PHE A 175 -7.90 6.55 3.92
N LEU A 176 -8.23 7.47 3.00
CA LEU A 176 -7.28 8.44 2.45
C LEU A 176 -6.75 9.41 3.52
N HIS A 177 -7.59 9.86 4.45
CA HIS A 177 -7.18 10.77 5.51
C HIS A 177 -6.06 10.17 6.37
N PHE A 178 -6.25 8.94 6.86
CA PHE A 178 -5.27 8.26 7.71
C PHE A 178 -4.05 7.78 6.95
N GLN A 179 -4.17 7.50 5.65
CA GLN A 179 -3.02 7.20 4.81
C GLN A 179 -2.16 8.45 4.58
N TYR A 180 -2.75 9.55 4.11
CA TYR A 180 -2.02 10.77 3.73
C TYR A 180 -1.53 11.61 4.91
N ASN A 181 -2.29 11.69 6.01
CA ASN A 181 -1.96 12.55 7.15
C ASN A 181 -1.45 11.75 8.37
N GLY A 182 -1.49 10.43 8.30
CA GLY A 182 -1.11 9.55 9.38
C GLY A 182 0.06 8.65 9.02
N PHE A 183 -0.07 7.84 7.97
CA PHE A 183 0.94 6.86 7.59
C PHE A 183 2.10 7.43 6.76
N PHE A 184 1.81 8.23 5.73
CA PHE A 184 2.83 8.86 4.88
C PHE A 184 3.51 10.03 5.57
#